data_AF-A0A9E0UV53-F1
#
_entry.id   AF-A0A9E0UV53-F1
#
_cell.length_a   1.000
_cell.length_b   1.000
_cell.length_c   1.000
_cell.angle_alpha   90.00
_cell.angle_beta   90.00
_cell.angle_gamma   90.00
#
_symmetry.space_group_name_H-M   'P 1'
#
loop_
_entity.id
_entity.type
_entity.pdbx_description
1 polymer ?
#
loop_
_entity_poly.entity_id
_entity_poly.type
_entity_poly.pdbx_seq_one_letter_code
_entity_poly.pdbx_strand_id
1 'polypeptide(L)'
;MATYAKNTKRIRLFGGNDLQIYFGAQWHPLGHIITGTLEDKTDSQEITFADGNSIDIDGKRRVKLTVTLAQTSKDELELIDVLRDNVYPVYYNNGVVNGKKQTFYFPQVNIIPTMTLKSPDNPQNIVLEMSVQPMESNVTVTTDTLVPAGETVDSGSAVTSQNKFYAIIER
;
A
#
# COMPACT_ATOMS: atom_id res chain seq x y z
N MET A 1 3.89 -25.39 -21.58
CA MET A 1 4.57 -24.55 -20.55
C MET A 1 3.50 -24.08 -19.59
N ALA A 2 3.60 -24.44 -18.30
CA ALA A 2 2.64 -23.97 -17.30
C ALA A 2 2.99 -22.53 -16.93
N THR A 3 2.23 -21.57 -17.46
CA THR A 3 2.29 -20.19 -17.03
C THR A 3 1.77 -20.13 -15.60
N TYR A 4 2.64 -19.80 -14.63
CA TYR A 4 2.22 -19.53 -13.26
C TYR A 4 1.17 -18.42 -13.31
N ALA A 5 -0.09 -18.75 -13.06
CA ALA A 5 -1.16 -17.78 -12.83
C ALA A 5 -0.86 -17.06 -11.50
N LYS A 6 0.05 -16.09 -11.54
CA LYS A 6 0.31 -15.18 -10.44
C LYS A 6 -1.04 -14.52 -10.16
N ASN A 7 -1.59 -14.70 -8.97
CA ASN A 7 -2.86 -14.09 -8.60
C ASN A 7 -2.69 -12.56 -8.70
N THR A 8 -3.14 -11.98 -9.81
CA THR A 8 -2.92 -10.57 -10.18
C THR A 8 -3.65 -9.61 -9.24
N LYS A 9 -4.58 -10.13 -8.43
CA LYS A 9 -5.34 -9.37 -7.43
C LYS A 9 -4.61 -9.23 -6.09
N ARG A 10 -3.42 -9.82 -5.91
CA ARG A 10 -2.66 -9.69 -4.65
C ARG A 10 -1.16 -9.49 -4.86
N ILE A 11 -0.62 -8.43 -4.25
CA ILE A 11 0.82 -8.17 -4.17
C ILE A 11 1.26 -8.37 -2.72
N ARG A 12 2.36 -9.10 -2.52
CA ARG A 12 2.99 -9.28 -1.20
C ARG A 12 4.04 -8.19 -1.01
N LEU A 13 4.08 -7.63 0.19
CA LEU A 13 5.08 -6.68 0.66
C LEU A 13 6.06 -7.40 1.59
N PHE A 14 7.36 -7.17 1.44
CA PHE A 14 8.42 -7.84 2.18
C PHE A 14 8.64 -7.25 3.59
N GLY A 15 8.91 -8.09 4.58
CA GLY A 15 9.22 -7.59 5.92
C GLY A 15 10.58 -6.88 5.99
N GLY A 16 10.78 -6.08 7.04
CA GLY A 16 12.08 -5.51 7.43
C GLY A 16 12.32 -4.05 7.06
N ASN A 17 11.34 -3.38 6.45
CA ASN A 17 11.44 -1.96 6.09
C ASN A 17 10.32 -1.14 6.73
N ASP A 18 10.51 0.18 6.78
CA ASP A 18 9.58 1.09 7.41
C ASP A 18 8.38 1.40 6.52
N LEU A 19 7.21 1.39 7.14
CA LEU A 19 6.05 2.09 6.63
C LEU A 19 6.15 3.55 7.06
N GLN A 20 6.08 4.47 6.11
CA GLN A 20 6.11 5.90 6.39
C GLN A 20 4.82 6.58 5.96
N ILE A 21 4.41 7.58 6.74
CA ILE A 21 3.23 8.40 6.48
C ILE A 21 3.58 9.87 6.46
N TYR A 22 2.95 10.62 5.56
CA TYR A 22 3.14 12.05 5.45
C TYR A 22 2.06 12.80 6.25
N PHE A 23 2.46 13.43 7.34
CA PHE A 23 1.62 14.21 8.25
C PHE A 23 2.40 15.41 8.79
N GLY A 24 1.73 16.52 9.12
CA GLY A 24 2.41 17.68 9.73
C GLY A 24 3.53 18.30 8.87
N ALA A 25 3.43 18.16 7.55
CA ALA A 25 4.44 18.54 6.56
C ALA A 25 5.76 17.72 6.58
N GLN A 26 5.78 16.56 7.22
CA GLN A 26 6.95 15.68 7.31
C GLN A 26 6.58 14.20 7.17
N TRP A 27 7.59 13.38 6.85
CA TRP A 27 7.46 11.93 6.84
C TRP A 27 7.76 11.36 8.22
N HIS A 28 6.85 10.52 8.72
CA HIS A 28 6.97 9.86 10.01
C HIS A 28 6.97 8.34 9.83
N PRO A 29 7.88 7.60 10.50
CA PRO A 29 7.80 6.16 10.54
C PRO A 29 6.60 5.73 11.39
N LEU A 30 5.74 4.87 10.83
CA LEU A 30 4.66 4.20 11.59
C LEU A 30 5.13 2.93 12.28
N GLY A 31 6.24 2.36 11.80
CA GLY A 31 6.85 1.15 12.34
C GLY A 31 7.39 0.25 11.25
N HIS A 32 8.10 -0.79 11.69
CA HIS A 32 8.69 -1.79 10.81
C HIS A 32 7.64 -2.79 10.32
N ILE A 33 7.52 -2.98 9.01
CA ILE A 33 6.63 -4.01 8.46
C ILE A 33 7.21 -5.38 8.72
N ILE A 34 6.44 -6.28 9.34
CA ILE A 34 6.73 -7.72 9.41
C ILE A 34 6.21 -8.39 8.15
N THR A 35 4.96 -8.11 7.78
CA THR A 35 4.33 -8.61 6.54
C THR A 35 3.32 -7.60 6.01
N GLY A 36 3.11 -7.58 4.70
CA GLY A 36 2.04 -6.78 4.11
C GLY A 36 1.47 -7.39 2.84
N THR A 37 0.24 -6.99 2.51
CA THR A 37 -0.49 -7.44 1.33
C THR A 37 -1.33 -6.30 0.76
N LEU A 38 -1.19 -6.06 -0.54
CA LEU A 38 -2.10 -5.21 -1.31
C LEU A 38 -3.07 -6.13 -2.06
N GLU A 39 -4.37 -5.97 -1.81
CA GLU A 39 -5.43 -6.81 -2.36
C GLU A 39 -6.43 -5.97 -3.16
N ASP A 40 -6.82 -6.46 -4.33
CA ASP A 40 -7.94 -5.96 -5.12
C ASP A 40 -9.21 -6.72 -4.74
N LYS A 41 -10.12 -6.04 -4.05
CA LYS A 41 -11.41 -6.58 -3.58
C LYS A 41 -12.58 -6.04 -4.40
N THR A 42 -12.35 -5.81 -5.68
CA THR A 42 -13.41 -5.43 -6.61
C THR A 42 -14.35 -6.59 -6.81
N ASP A 43 -15.63 -6.37 -6.48
CA ASP A 43 -16.70 -7.31 -6.79
C ASP A 43 -16.87 -7.35 -8.32
N SER A 44 -16.86 -8.53 -8.92
CA SER A 44 -17.21 -8.72 -10.33
C SER A 44 -18.64 -9.25 -10.42
N GLN A 45 -19.35 -8.84 -11.46
CA GLN A 45 -20.66 -9.38 -11.80
C GLN A 45 -20.58 -10.02 -13.19
N GLU A 46 -20.91 -11.30 -13.26
CA GLU A 46 -21.07 -12.00 -14.53
C GLU A 46 -22.47 -11.67 -15.09
N ILE A 47 -22.52 -11.02 -16.25
CA ILE A 47 -23.77 -10.77 -16.98
C ILE A 47 -23.85 -11.77 -18.11
N THR A 48 -24.87 -12.63 -18.08
CA THR A 48 -25.21 -13.53 -19.18
C THR A 48 -26.22 -12.86 -20.11
N PHE A 49 -25.88 -12.76 -21.39
CA PHE A 49 -26.74 -12.27 -22.45
C PHE A 49 -27.74 -13.35 -22.89
N ALA A 50 -28.80 -12.93 -23.59
CA ALA A 50 -29.82 -13.83 -24.10
C ALA A 50 -29.28 -14.82 -25.16
N ASP A 51 -28.12 -14.55 -25.76
CA ASP A 51 -27.41 -15.44 -26.69
C ASP A 51 -26.53 -16.50 -25.97
N GLY A 52 -26.51 -16.49 -24.64
CA GLY A 52 -25.72 -17.41 -23.82
C GLY A 52 -24.25 -16.98 -23.62
N ASN A 53 -23.82 -15.85 -24.18
CA ASN A 53 -22.50 -15.30 -23.91
C ASN A 53 -22.49 -14.63 -22.52
N SER A 54 -21.37 -14.70 -21.81
CA SER A 54 -21.19 -13.94 -20.56
C SER A 54 -20.05 -12.94 -20.65
N ILE A 55 -20.25 -11.78 -20.00
CA ILE A 55 -19.22 -10.77 -19.78
C ILE A 55 -19.13 -10.52 -18.28
N ASP A 56 -17.91 -10.60 -17.74
CA ASP A 56 -17.60 -10.14 -16.39
C ASP A 56 -17.43 -8.62 -16.41
N ILE A 57 -18.28 -7.92 -15.67
CA ILE A 57 -18.15 -6.48 -15.44
C ILE A 57 -17.60 -6.28 -14.02
N ASP A 58 -16.39 -5.76 -13.93
CA ASP A 58 -15.81 -5.33 -12.67
C ASP A 58 -16.60 -4.11 -12.14
N GLY A 59 -17.02 -4.18 -10.88
CA GLY A 59 -17.63 -3.05 -10.18
C GLY A 59 -16.63 -1.93 -9.88
N LYS A 60 -17.01 -0.99 -9.01
CA LYS A 60 -16.08 0.07 -8.57
C LYS A 60 -14.85 -0.55 -7.91
N ARG A 61 -13.68 -0.28 -8.50
CA ARG A 61 -12.42 -0.88 -8.06
C ARG A 61 -12.13 -0.54 -6.60
N ARG A 62 -11.86 -1.56 -5.79
CA ARG A 62 -11.61 -1.43 -4.34
C ARG A 62 -10.26 -2.03 -4.00
N VAL A 63 -9.31 -1.20 -3.56
CA VAL A 63 -7.96 -1.64 -3.19
C VAL A 63 -7.78 -1.53 -1.67
N LYS A 64 -7.39 -2.64 -1.05
CA LYS A 64 -7.10 -2.74 0.38
C LYS A 64 -5.63 -3.07 0.58
N LEU A 65 -4.94 -2.26 1.37
CA LEU A 65 -3.61 -2.55 1.88
C LEU A 65 -3.77 -3.08 3.32
N THR A 66 -3.09 -4.18 3.64
CA THR A 66 -3.05 -4.73 5.00
C THR A 66 -1.60 -4.93 5.38
N VAL A 67 -1.18 -4.40 6.52
CA VAL A 67 0.20 -4.48 6.99
C VAL A 67 0.20 -4.91 8.45
N THR A 68 1.17 -5.73 8.82
CA THR A 68 1.46 -6.07 10.21
C THR A 68 2.74 -5.38 10.59
N LEU A 69 2.66 -4.47 11.55
CA LEU A 69 3.80 -3.72 12.09
C LEU A 69 4.34 -4.41 13.34
N ALA A 70 5.66 -4.46 13.47
CA ALA A 70 6.32 -4.71 14.74
C ALA A 70 6.21 -3.43 15.57
N GLN A 71 5.60 -3.51 16.75
CA GLN A 71 5.54 -2.35 17.62
C GLN A 71 6.85 -2.22 18.39
N THR A 72 7.41 -1.01 18.40
CA THR A 72 8.63 -0.71 19.17
C THR A 72 8.39 0.33 20.27
N SER A 73 7.35 1.18 20.16
CA SER A 73 7.11 2.24 21.15
C SER A 73 5.62 2.58 21.40
N LYS A 74 5.37 3.34 22.48
CA LYS A 74 4.05 3.91 22.82
C LYS A 74 3.66 5.02 21.84
N ASP A 75 4.63 5.80 21.38
CA ASP A 75 4.40 6.95 20.50
C ASP A 75 3.88 6.50 19.12
N GLU A 76 4.34 5.34 18.62
CA GLU A 76 3.82 4.72 17.40
C GLU A 76 2.33 4.34 17.51
N LEU A 77 1.90 3.84 18.68
CA LEU A 77 0.48 3.53 18.92
C LEU A 77 -0.38 4.79 18.94
N GLU A 78 0.05 5.81 19.68
CA GLU A 78 -0.69 7.08 19.78
C GLU A 78 -0.76 7.80 18.44
N LEU A 79 0.29 7.71 17.62
CA LEU A 79 0.30 8.24 16.26
C LEU A 79 -0.77 7.55 15.40
N ILE A 80 -0.90 6.23 15.46
CA ILE A 80 -1.93 5.48 14.71
C ILE A 80 -3.33 5.97 15.08
N ASP A 81 -3.60 6.24 16.36
CA ASP A 81 -4.89 6.75 16.83
C ASP A 81 -5.18 8.15 16.28
N VAL A 82 -4.18 9.04 16.21
CA VAL A 82 -4.30 10.39 15.63
C VAL A 82 -4.56 10.34 14.12
N LEU A 83 -3.97 9.37 13.43
CA LEU A 83 -4.07 9.26 11.98
C LEU A 83 -5.39 8.62 11.52
N ARG A 84 -6.24 8.20 12.45
CA ARG A 84 -7.56 7.66 12.13
C ARG A 84 -8.43 8.68 11.38
N ASP A 85 -9.32 8.17 10.54
CA ASP A 85 -10.38 8.92 9.84
C ASP A 85 -9.90 10.00 8.86
N ASN A 86 -8.60 10.04 8.60
CA ASN A 86 -7.96 10.99 7.70
C ASN A 86 -7.28 10.25 6.52
N VAL A 87 -7.06 10.99 5.44
CA VAL A 87 -6.42 10.47 4.24
C VAL A 87 -5.00 11.00 4.16
N TYR A 88 -4.03 10.10 4.08
CA TYR A 88 -2.62 10.45 4.04
C TYR A 88 -1.89 9.77 2.88
N PRO A 89 -0.84 10.42 2.35
CA PRO A 89 0.16 9.75 1.52
C PRO A 89 0.98 8.76 2.37
N VAL A 90 1.21 7.58 1.81
CA VAL A 90 1.97 6.50 2.44
C VAL A 90 3.08 6.04 1.51
N TYR A 91 4.25 5.82 2.09
CA TYR A 91 5.44 5.36 1.40
C TYR A 91 5.96 4.08 2.05
N TYR A 92 6.32 3.10 1.23
CA TYR A 92 6.82 1.82 1.72
C TYR A 92 7.91 1.24 0.84
N ASN A 93 9.10 1.09 1.40
CA ASN A 93 10.23 0.46 0.75
C ASN A 93 10.09 -1.07 0.77
N ASN A 94 9.96 -1.69 -0.40
CA ASN A 94 9.80 -3.15 -0.55
C ASN A 94 11.15 -3.88 -0.66
N GLY A 95 12.27 -3.19 -0.41
CA GLY A 95 13.61 -3.75 -0.50
C GLY A 95 14.06 -3.97 -1.94
N VAL A 96 14.99 -4.92 -2.14
CA VAL A 96 15.56 -5.22 -3.45
C VAL A 96 14.83 -6.41 -4.09
N VAL A 97 14.18 -6.17 -5.22
CA VAL A 97 13.50 -7.18 -6.04
C VAL A 97 14.16 -7.20 -7.41
N ASN A 98 14.61 -8.38 -7.85
CA ASN A 98 15.30 -8.54 -9.15
C ASN A 98 16.51 -7.60 -9.34
N GLY A 99 17.27 -7.37 -8.27
CA GLY A 99 18.43 -6.47 -8.30
C GLY A 99 18.07 -4.98 -8.26
N LYS A 100 16.78 -4.64 -8.18
CA LYS A 100 16.31 -3.25 -8.11
C LYS A 100 15.66 -2.91 -6.78
N LYS A 101 15.95 -1.75 -6.21
CA LYS A 101 15.18 -1.22 -5.07
C LYS A 101 13.77 -0.91 -5.54
N GLN A 102 12.79 -1.52 -4.91
CA GLN A 102 11.38 -1.36 -5.24
C GLN A 102 10.67 -0.63 -4.11
N THR A 103 9.95 0.42 -4.46
CA THR A 103 9.26 1.25 -3.47
C THR A 103 7.85 1.55 -3.92
N PHE A 104 6.90 1.43 -2.99
CA PHE A 104 5.49 1.71 -3.24
C PHE A 104 5.13 3.07 -2.69
N TYR A 105 4.44 3.85 -3.52
CA TYR A 105 3.82 5.10 -3.12
C TYR A 105 2.32 5.02 -3.29
N PHE A 106 1.59 5.34 -2.22
CA PHE A 106 0.14 5.40 -2.16
C PHE A 106 -0.27 6.84 -1.82
N PRO A 107 -0.85 7.61 -2.76
CA PRO A 107 -1.11 9.03 -2.56
C PRO A 107 -2.27 9.33 -1.61
N GLN A 108 -3.27 8.44 -1.56
CA GLN A 108 -4.47 8.64 -0.77
C GLN A 108 -4.83 7.35 -0.03
N VAL A 109 -4.42 7.25 1.22
CA VAL A 109 -4.70 6.12 2.09
C VAL A 109 -5.52 6.56 3.28
N ASN A 110 -6.70 5.98 3.44
CA ASN A 110 -7.46 6.08 4.67
C ASN A 110 -7.08 4.91 5.60
N ILE A 111 -6.58 5.23 6.80
CA ILE A 111 -6.17 4.23 7.78
C ILE A 111 -7.41 3.81 8.56
N ILE A 112 -7.73 2.51 8.48
CA ILE A 112 -8.75 1.85 9.28
C ILE A 112 -8.01 0.97 10.29
N PRO A 113 -7.70 1.50 11.49
CA PRO A 113 -6.94 0.74 12.46
C PRO A 113 -7.80 -0.38 13.02
N THR A 114 -7.60 -1.60 12.51
CA THR A 114 -8.11 -2.83 13.10
C THR A 114 -7.05 -3.39 14.05
N MET A 115 -6.79 -2.66 15.13
CA MET A 115 -5.74 -3.02 16.09
C MET A 115 -6.11 -4.32 16.80
N THR A 116 -5.53 -5.43 16.34
CA THR A 116 -5.61 -6.70 17.03
C THR A 116 -4.30 -6.91 17.77
N LEU A 117 -4.30 -6.55 19.06
CA LEU A 117 -3.14 -6.74 19.94
C LEU A 117 -3.15 -8.20 20.43
N LYS A 118 -2.21 -9.01 19.92
CA LYS A 118 -2.05 -10.42 20.33
C LYS A 118 -0.75 -10.57 21.12
N SER A 119 -0.81 -11.10 22.35
CA SER A 119 0.34 -11.77 22.98
C SER A 119 -0.11 -12.73 24.09
N PRO A 120 0.64 -13.83 24.30
CA PRO A 120 1.57 -13.74 25.42
C PRO A 120 2.99 -14.32 25.22
N ASP A 121 3.53 -14.46 23.99
CA ASP A 121 4.92 -15.00 23.79
C ASP A 121 5.70 -14.38 22.61
N ASN A 122 5.28 -13.24 22.06
CA ASN A 122 5.98 -12.58 20.94
C ASN A 122 5.88 -11.04 21.06
N PRO A 123 6.79 -10.27 20.40
CA PRO A 123 6.71 -8.82 20.37
C PRO A 123 5.33 -8.35 19.92
N GLN A 124 4.85 -7.26 20.50
CA GLN A 124 3.52 -6.72 20.22
C GLN A 124 3.43 -6.37 18.73
N ASN A 125 2.40 -6.89 18.06
CA ASN A 125 2.19 -6.67 16.63
C ASN A 125 0.87 -5.94 16.44
N ILE A 126 0.87 -4.98 15.52
CA ILE A 126 -0.33 -4.22 15.15
C ILE A 126 -0.68 -4.57 13.71
N VAL A 127 -1.91 -5.01 13.48
CA VAL A 127 -2.44 -5.15 12.12
C VAL A 127 -3.14 -3.85 11.75
N LEU A 128 -2.69 -3.20 10.68
CA LEU A 128 -3.33 -2.04 10.10
C LEU A 128 -4.02 -2.43 8.80
N GLU A 129 -5.27 -2.02 8.67
CA GLU A 129 -6.00 -2.08 7.41
C GLU A 129 -6.09 -0.68 6.83
N MET A 130 -5.85 -0.57 5.53
CA MET A 130 -5.73 0.69 4.83
C MET A 130 -6.58 0.61 3.57
N SER A 131 -7.51 1.55 3.42
CA SER A 131 -8.27 1.71 2.18
C SER A 131 -7.51 2.67 1.28
N VAL A 132 -7.11 2.19 0.10
CA VAL A 132 -6.42 3.03 -0.89
C VAL A 132 -7.46 3.64 -1.81
N GLN A 133 -7.51 4.97 -1.85
CA GLN A 133 -8.44 5.72 -2.68
C GLN A 133 -7.83 5.99 -4.06
N PRO A 134 -8.64 5.97 -5.14
CA PRO A 134 -8.17 6.30 -6.46
C PRO A 134 -8.00 7.80 -6.64
N MET A 135 -6.92 8.21 -7.29
CA MET A 135 -6.79 9.55 -7.84
C MET A 135 -7.69 9.75 -9.07
N GLU A 136 -7.98 11.01 -9.42
CA GLU A 136 -8.72 11.34 -10.64
C GLU A 136 -7.94 10.91 -11.89
N SER A 137 -6.62 11.14 -11.88
CA SER A 137 -5.66 10.71 -12.89
C SER A 137 -4.81 9.53 -12.41
N ASN A 138 -3.93 9.03 -13.28
CA ASN A 138 -2.91 8.08 -12.87
C ASN A 138 -2.00 8.68 -11.80
N VAL A 139 -1.47 7.84 -10.90
CA VAL A 139 -0.54 8.27 -9.87
C VAL A 139 0.79 8.65 -10.52
N THR A 140 1.22 9.88 -10.27
CA THR A 140 2.51 10.39 -10.74
C THR A 140 3.35 10.81 -9.53
N VAL A 141 4.59 10.31 -9.47
CA VAL A 141 5.59 10.71 -8.47
C VAL A 141 6.61 11.61 -9.15
N THR A 142 6.65 12.87 -8.76
CA THR A 142 7.63 13.87 -9.20
C THR A 142 8.72 14.04 -8.13
N THR A 143 9.75 14.82 -8.44
CA THR A 143 10.75 15.26 -7.45
C THR A 143 10.16 16.12 -6.34
N ASP A 144 9.03 16.79 -6.61
CA ASP A 144 8.28 17.59 -5.64
C ASP A 144 7.27 16.76 -4.83
N THR A 145 6.99 15.54 -5.29
CA THR A 145 6.23 14.58 -4.50
C THR A 145 7.14 14.17 -3.36
N LEU A 146 6.93 14.77 -2.20
CA LEU A 146 7.79 14.65 -1.03
C LEU A 146 8.11 13.17 -0.81
N VAL A 147 9.37 12.80 -0.93
CA VAL A 147 9.84 11.44 -0.65
C VAL A 147 10.53 11.47 0.72
N PRO A 148 10.40 10.43 1.55
CA PRO A 148 11.12 10.36 2.81
C PRO A 148 12.61 10.70 2.70
N ALA A 149 13.15 11.35 3.73
CA ALA A 149 14.58 11.60 3.80
C ALA A 149 15.35 10.27 3.78
N GLY A 150 16.35 10.15 2.90
CA GLY A 150 17.14 8.92 2.71
C GLY A 150 16.55 7.94 1.69
N GLU A 151 15.29 8.11 1.29
CA GLU A 151 14.73 7.47 0.11
C GLU A 151 15.09 8.34 -1.09
N THR A 152 15.96 7.83 -1.95
CA THR A 152 16.30 8.53 -3.20
C THR A 152 15.10 8.40 -4.14
N VAL A 153 14.82 9.40 -4.99
CA VAL A 153 14.23 9.24 -6.34
C VAL A 153 15.38 9.52 -7.29
N ASP A 154 15.76 8.58 -8.16
CA ASP A 154 16.86 8.80 -9.10
C ASP A 154 16.33 9.76 -10.15
N SER A 155 16.62 11.03 -9.85
CA SER A 155 16.92 12.13 -10.75
C SER A 155 16.23 12.11 -12.12
N GLY A 156 15.21 12.97 -12.24
CA GLY A 156 15.01 13.77 -13.45
C GLY A 156 13.66 13.65 -14.14
N SER A 157 12.84 12.64 -13.83
CA SER A 157 11.56 12.45 -14.53
C SER A 157 10.50 11.85 -13.63
N ALA A 158 9.25 12.28 -13.85
CA ALA A 158 8.13 11.83 -13.06
C ALA A 158 7.82 10.34 -13.33
N VAL A 159 7.69 9.53 -12.28
CA VAL A 159 7.22 8.15 -12.38
C VAL A 159 5.71 8.17 -12.47
N THR A 160 5.17 8.00 -13.69
CA THR A 160 3.73 7.91 -13.90
C THR A 160 3.31 6.44 -13.99
N SER A 161 2.54 6.01 -12.99
CA SER A 161 1.90 4.70 -12.97
C SER A 161 0.82 4.61 -14.05
N GLN A 162 0.46 3.41 -14.49
CA GLN A 162 -0.81 3.19 -15.20
C GLN A 162 -1.98 2.94 -14.23
N ASN A 163 -1.71 2.96 -12.92
CA ASN A 163 -2.65 2.70 -11.86
C ASN A 163 -3.03 4.03 -11.16
N LYS A 164 -4.30 4.16 -10.77
CA LYS A 164 -4.84 5.32 -10.03
C LYS A 164 -4.69 5.22 -8.51
N PHE A 165 -4.28 4.07 -8.00
CA PHE A 165 -4.21 3.77 -6.57
C PHE A 165 -2.78 3.82 -6.02
N TYR A 166 -1.77 3.46 -6.82
CA TYR A 166 -0.38 3.46 -6.39
C TYR A 166 0.60 3.58 -7.56
N ALA A 167 1.82 3.98 -7.24
CA ALA A 167 2.97 3.89 -8.13
C ALA A 167 4.04 2.97 -7.52
N ILE A 168 4.73 2.22 -8.38
CA ILE A 168 5.91 1.45 -8.01
C ILE A 168 7.12 2.16 -8.61
N ILE A 169 8.07 2.51 -7.75
CA ILE A 169 9.33 3.15 -8.11
C ILE A 169 10.39 2.06 -8.06
N GLU A 170 11.00 1.73 -9.21
CA GLU A 170 12.03 0.68 -9.32
C GLU A 170 13.37 1.28 -9.72
N ARG A 171 14.46 0.80 -9.11
CA ARG A 171 15.84 1.21 -9.44
C ARG A 171 16.84 0.09 -9.43
#